data_AF-A0A7X6NIG8-F1
#
_entry.id   AF-A0A7X6NIG8-F1
#
_cell.length_a   1.000
_cell.length_b   1.000
_cell.length_c   1.000
_cell.angle_alpha   90.00
_cell.angle_beta   90.00
_cell.angle_gamma   90.00
#
_symmetry.space_group_name_H-M   'P 1'
#
loop_
_entity.id
_entity.type
_entity.pdbx_description
1 polymer ?
#
loop_
_entity_poly.entity_id
_entity_poly.type
_entity_poly.pdbx_seq_one_letter_code
_entity_poly.pdbx_strand_id
1 'polypeptide(L)' 'FKPDEDITRAEAISLINNVLGRSVPAVNIHPEAALWKDLEETQWHYTIIMEATNSHDYITEENGDELWTGLKANKVWP' A
#
# COMPACT_ATOMS: atom_id res chain seq x y z
N PHE A 1 4.25 2.10 20.62
CA PHE A 1 2.83 1.87 20.94
C PHE A 1 2.42 2.90 21.97
N LYS A 2 1.62 3.89 21.55
CA LYS A 2 1.29 5.11 22.30
C LYS A 2 -0.24 5.19 22.44
N PRO A 3 -0.81 4.46 23.42
CA PRO A 3 -2.24 4.15 23.42
C PRO A 3 -3.15 5.37 23.64
N ASP A 4 -2.62 6.47 24.18
CA ASP A 4 -3.38 7.69 24.46
C ASP A 4 -3.23 8.77 23.36
N GLU A 5 -2.44 8.53 22.31
CA GLU A 5 -2.31 9.45 21.17
C GLU A 5 -3.33 9.11 20.07
N ASP A 6 -3.84 10.14 19.39
CA ASP A 6 -4.64 9.96 18.18
C ASP A 6 -3.81 9.28 17.09
N ILE A 7 -4.39 8.26 16.45
CA ILE A 7 -3.73 7.53 15.37
C ILE A 7 -3.75 8.32 14.06
N THR A 8 -2.61 8.35 13.35
CA THR A 8 -2.54 8.94 12.01
C THR A 8 -3.16 8.01 10.96
N ARG A 9 -3.49 8.57 9.79
CA ARG A 9 -3.96 7.77 8.64
C ARG A 9 -2.94 6.69 8.24
N ALA A 10 -1.64 7.04 8.24
CA ALA A 10 -0.58 6.11 7.89
C ALA A 10 -0.50 4.93 8.88
N GLU A 11 -0.59 5.19 10.19
CA GLU A 11 -0.57 4.14 11.22
C GLU A 11 -1.83 3.27 11.16
N ALA A 12 -3.00 3.84 10.91
CA ALA A 12 -4.24 3.08 10.75
C ALA A 12 -4.17 2.13 9.54
N ILE A 13 -3.67 2.61 8.40
CA ILE A 13 -3.49 1.77 7.21
C ILE A 13 -2.41 0.71 7.46
N SER A 14 -1.33 1.06 8.16
CA SER A 14 -0.29 0.10 8.56
C SER A 14 -0.88 -1.05 9.38
N LEU A 15 -1.73 -0.75 10.36
CA LEU A 15 -2.41 -1.76 11.16
C LEU A 15 -3.27 -2.68 10.28
N ILE A 16 -4.09 -2.10 9.39
CA ILE A 16 -4.99 -2.86 8.51
C ILE A 16 -4.20 -3.76 7.56
N ASN A 17 -3.16 -3.23 6.90
CA ASN A 17 -2.32 -4.02 5.99
C ASN A 17 -1.65 -5.19 6.72
N ASN A 18 -1.14 -4.98 7.94
CA ASN A 18 -0.56 -6.06 8.75
C ASN A 18 -1.59 -7.14 9.13
N VAL A 19 -2.81 -6.74 9.51
CA VAL A 19 -3.91 -7.68 9.81
C VAL A 19 -4.28 -8.51 8.58
N LEU A 20 -4.23 -7.90 7.39
CA LEU A 20 -4.55 -8.55 6.12
C LEU A 20 -3.35 -9.26 5.47
N GLY A 21 -2.14 -9.15 6.03
CA GLY A 21 -0.92 -9.70 5.44
C GLY A 21 -0.52 -9.06 4.11
N ARG A 22 -0.84 -7.78 3.91
CA ARG A 22 -0.59 -7.04 2.66
C ARG A 22 0.73 -6.27 2.76
N SER A 23 1.65 -6.51 1.82
CA SER A 23 2.90 -5.77 1.73
C SER A 23 3.54 -5.95 0.35
N VAL A 24 4.05 -4.85 -0.19
CA VAL A 24 4.75 -4.83 -1.48
C VAL A 24 6.09 -4.08 -1.34
N PRO A 25 7.20 -4.60 -1.89
CA PRO A 25 8.43 -3.84 -2.06
C PRO A 25 8.21 -2.65 -3.00
N ALA A 26 8.86 -1.51 -2.75
CA ALA A 26 8.69 -0.32 -3.61
C ALA A 26 9.00 -0.60 -5.10
N VAL A 27 10.02 -1.43 -5.36
CA VAL A 27 10.43 -1.84 -6.72
C VAL A 27 9.36 -2.68 -7.45
N ASN A 28 8.43 -3.27 -6.72
CA ASN A 28 7.40 -4.16 -7.23
C ASN A 28 6.03 -3.46 -7.42
N ILE A 29 5.94 -2.17 -7.10
CA ILE A 29 4.77 -1.34 -7.39
C ILE A 29 4.72 -1.08 -8.90
N HIS A 30 3.53 -1.28 -9.50
CA HIS A 30 3.34 -1.06 -10.94
C HIS A 30 3.68 0.40 -11.32
N PRO A 31 4.45 0.65 -12.39
CA PRO A 31 4.95 2.01 -12.72
C PRO A 31 3.86 3.03 -13.05
N GLU A 32 2.67 2.55 -13.45
CA GLU A 32 1.51 3.41 -13.74
C GLU A 32 0.58 3.62 -12.53
N ALA A 33 0.97 3.15 -11.34
CA ALA A 33 0.16 3.30 -10.14
C ALA A 33 -0.15 4.77 -9.87
N ALA A 34 -1.36 5.05 -9.39
CA ALA A 34 -1.75 6.41 -9.02
C ALA A 34 -0.88 6.90 -7.85
N LEU A 35 -0.22 8.03 -8.06
CA LEU A 35 0.63 8.68 -7.07
C LEU A 35 -0.11 9.80 -6.33
N TRP A 36 0.31 10.07 -5.11
CA TRP A 36 -0.23 11.12 -4.26
C TRP A 36 0.77 12.28 -4.16
N LYS A 37 0.30 13.51 -4.30
CA LYS A 37 1.18 14.71 -4.36
C LYS A 37 1.92 14.98 -3.05
N ASP A 38 1.40 14.47 -1.95
CA ASP A 38 1.87 14.62 -0.58
C ASP A 38 2.58 13.35 -0.05
N LEU A 39 2.84 12.37 -0.93
CA LEU A 39 3.50 11.12 -0.60
C LEU A 39 4.82 11.00 -1.37
N GLU A 40 5.94 11.06 -0.66
CA GLU A 40 7.27 10.87 -1.22
C GLU A 40 7.76 9.43 -0.99
N GLU A 41 8.49 8.85 -1.95
CA GLU A 41 9.01 7.47 -1.86
C GLU A 41 9.94 7.24 -0.65
N THR A 42 10.57 8.31 -0.16
CA THR A 42 11.46 8.28 1.02
C THR A 42 10.72 8.19 2.35
N GLN A 43 9.40 8.42 2.37
CA GLN A 43 8.61 8.35 3.59
C GLN A 43 8.37 6.90 3.99
N TRP A 44 8.47 6.61 5.31
CA TRP A 44 8.34 5.25 5.85
C TRP A 44 7.01 4.55 5.50
N HIS A 45 5.96 5.34 5.24
CA HIS A 45 4.62 4.85 4.92
C HIS A 45 4.32 4.84 3.41
N TYR A 46 5.29 5.10 2.53
CA TYR A 46 5.07 5.14 1.07
C TYR A 46 4.39 3.85 0.56
N THR A 47 5.04 2.70 0.73
CA THR A 47 4.52 1.42 0.22
C THR A 47 3.21 1.02 0.91
N ILE A 48 3.03 1.39 2.19
CA ILE A 48 1.82 1.13 2.97
C ILE A 48 0.61 1.86 2.35
N ILE A 49 0.79 3.14 2.00
CA ILE A 49 -0.26 3.93 1.36
C ILE A 49 -0.51 3.45 -0.07
N MET A 50 0.55 3.18 -0.84
CA MET A 50 0.42 2.70 -2.21
C MET A 50 -0.38 1.39 -2.27
N GLU A 51 -0.05 0.43 -1.41
CA GLU A 51 -0.73 -0.86 -1.25
C GLU A 51 -2.23 -0.70 -0.95
N ALA A 52 -2.57 0.20 -0.03
CA ALA A 52 -3.97 0.37 0.37
C ALA A 52 -4.82 1.14 -0.64
N THR A 53 -4.20 1.93 -1.53
CA THR A 53 -4.93 2.93 -2.35
C THR A 53 -5.01 2.62 -3.83
N ASN A 54 -4.18 1.69 -4.33
CA ASN A 54 -4.23 1.25 -5.71
C ASN A 54 -4.87 -0.14 -5.77
N SER A 55 -5.97 -0.31 -6.52
CA SER A 55 -6.49 -1.64 -6.82
C SER A 55 -5.65 -2.27 -7.92
N HIS A 56 -5.16 -3.49 -7.73
CA HIS A 56 -4.24 -4.14 -8.66
C HIS A 56 -4.46 -5.67 -8.72
N ASP A 57 -3.86 -6.29 -9.72
CA ASP A 57 -3.57 -7.72 -9.79
C ASP A 57 -2.12 -7.95 -9.37
N TYR A 58 -1.85 -9.09 -8.73
CA TYR A 58 -0.51 -9.43 -8.26
C TYR A 58 -0.21 -10.91 -8.38
N ILE A 59 1.07 -11.23 -8.34
CA ILE A 59 1.59 -12.57 -8.06
C ILE A 59 2.52 -12.50 -6.85
N THR A 60 2.75 -13.65 -6.21
CA THR A 60 3.76 -13.79 -5.16
C THR A 60 5.03 -14.38 -5.78
N GLU A 61 6.15 -13.70 -5.61
CA GLU A 61 7.48 -14.15 -6.06
C GLU A 61 8.02 -15.27 -5.16
N GLU A 62 9.11 -15.93 -5.59
CA GLU A 62 9.70 -17.06 -4.84
C GLU A 62 10.18 -16.68 -3.44
N ASN A 63 10.58 -15.41 -3.24
CA ASN A 63 10.98 -14.86 -1.95
C ASN A 63 9.80 -14.48 -1.04
N GLY A 64 8.56 -14.63 -1.52
CA GLY A 64 7.33 -14.27 -0.82
C GLY A 64 6.87 -12.82 -1.03
N ASP A 65 7.61 -12.02 -1.80
CA ASP A 65 7.23 -10.64 -2.09
C ASP A 65 6.07 -10.59 -3.08
N GLU A 66 5.24 -9.58 -2.93
CA GLU A 66 4.20 -9.26 -3.90
C GLU A 66 4.79 -8.51 -5.10
N LEU A 67 4.34 -8.84 -6.31
CA LEU A 67 4.62 -8.11 -7.54
C LEU A 67 3.32 -7.72 -8.24
N TRP A 68 3.10 -6.42 -8.44
CA TRP A 68 1.91 -5.92 -9.14
C TRP A 68 2.04 -6.15 -10.65
N THR A 69 1.11 -6.92 -11.21
CA THR A 69 1.11 -7.32 -12.63
C THR A 69 0.12 -6.55 -13.48
N GLY A 70 -0.77 -5.76 -12.86
CA GLY A 70 -1.71 -4.90 -13.57
C GLY A 70 -2.54 -4.03 -12.62
N LEU A 71 -3.09 -2.93 -13.14
CA LEU A 71 -3.94 -2.02 -12.37
C LEU A 71 -5.42 -2.28 -12.68
N LYS A 72 -6.25 -2.17 -11.65
CA LYS A 72 -7.70 -2.22 -11.75
C LYS A 72 -8.28 -0.82 -11.65
N ALA A 73 -9.39 -0.61 -12.35
CA ALA A 73 -10.13 0.65 -12.26
C ALA A 73 -10.53 0.95 -10.81
N ASN A 74 -10.44 2.22 -10.42
CA ASN A 74 -10.89 2.67 -9.12
C ASN A 74 -12.37 2.36 -8.93
N LYS A 75 -12.70 1.62 -7.87
CA LYS A 75 -14.08 1.32 -7.52
C LYS A 75 -14.74 2.54 -6.91
N VAL A 76 -15.85 2.96 -7.49
CA VAL A 76 -16.78 3.90 -6.85
C VAL A 76 -17.80 3.05 -6.10
N TRP A 77 -17.82 3.16 -4.78
CA TRP A 77 -18.81 2.49 -3.95
C TRP A 77 -20.04 3.42 -3.84
N PRO A 78 -21.25 2.94 -4.16
CA PRO A 78 -22.49 3.71 -4.07
C PRO A 78 -22.93 3.97 -2.62
#